data_AF-A0A946P1P4-F1
#
_entry.id   AF-A0A946P1P4-F1
#
_cell.length_a   1.000
_cell.length_b   1.000
_cell.length_c   1.000
_cell.angle_alpha   90.00
_cell.angle_beta   90.00
_cell.angle_gamma   90.00
#
_symmetry.space_group_name_H-M   'P 1'
#
loop_
_entity.id
_entity.type
_entity.pdbx_description
1 polymer ?
#
loop_
_entity_poly.entity_id
_entity_poly.type
_entity_poly.pdbx_seq_one_letter_code
_entity_poly.pdbx_strand_id
1 'polypeptide(L)' 'LTGFGHQHVGLTGGAKTGRILADLIDQKKPNIDLSEFNPNRYMR' A
#
# COMPACT_ATOMS: atom_id res chain seq x y z
N LEU A 1 -5.52 -0.82 7.76
CA LEU A 1 -5.05 -1.36 6.46
C LEU A 1 -5.80 -0.65 5.34
N THR A 2 -5.10 0.03 4.43
CA THR A 2 -5.72 0.85 3.37
C THR A 2 -4.90 0.78 2.08
N GLY A 3 -5.56 0.71 0.92
CA GLY A 3 -4.91 0.70 -0.40
C GLY A 3 -5.60 1.63 -1.40
N PHE A 4 -5.62 2.92 -1.11
CA PHE A 4 -6.24 3.96 -1.95
C PHE A 4 -5.19 4.95 -2.50
N GLY A 5 -5.62 5.98 -3.23
CA GLY A 5 -4.76 7.08 -3.67
C GLY A 5 -4.10 6.89 -5.04
N HIS A 6 -4.48 5.84 -5.79
CA HIS A 6 -3.87 5.51 -7.08
C HIS A 6 -4.38 6.35 -8.27
N GLN A 7 -5.40 7.19 -8.08
CA GLN A 7 -5.97 8.05 -9.14
C GLN A 7 -6.25 7.25 -10.44
N HIS A 8 -6.00 7.87 -11.61
CA HIS A 8 -6.23 7.26 -12.92
C HIS A 8 -5.25 6.11 -13.27
N VAL A 9 -4.16 5.93 -12.50
CA VAL A 9 -3.20 4.82 -12.70
C VAL A 9 -3.55 3.57 -11.85
N GLY A 10 -4.70 3.57 -11.19
CA GLY A 10 -5.15 2.47 -10.34
C GLY A 10 -5.29 1.12 -11.05
N LEU A 11 -5.66 1.10 -12.32
CA LEU A 11 -5.78 -0.14 -13.09
C LEU A 11 -4.42 -0.86 -13.23
N THR A 12 -3.35 -0.10 -13.49
CA THR A 12 -2.00 -0.65 -13.63
C THR A 12 -1.40 -1.03 -12.28
N GLY A 13 -1.61 -0.21 -11.24
CA GLY A 13 -1.04 -0.43 -9.91
C GLY A 13 -1.79 -1.45 -9.05
N GLY A 14 -3.08 -1.69 -9.34
CA GLY A 14 -3.99 -2.40 -8.45
C GLY A 14 -3.53 -3.80 -8.05
N ALA A 15 -3.04 -4.60 -9.00
CA ALA A 15 -2.55 -5.95 -8.71
C ALA A 15 -1.33 -5.96 -7.76
N LYS A 16 -0.39 -5.03 -7.94
CA LYS A 16 0.78 -4.90 -7.07
C LYS A 16 0.37 -4.46 -5.67
N THR A 17 -0.53 -3.49 -5.56
CA THR A 17 -1.08 -3.04 -4.27
C THR A 17 -1.84 -4.16 -3.57
N GLY A 18 -2.65 -4.94 -4.30
CA GLY A 18 -3.35 -6.10 -3.75
C GLY A 18 -2.40 -7.11 -3.11
N ARG A 19 -1.28 -7.42 -3.78
CA ARG A 19 -0.26 -8.32 -3.21
C ARG A 19 0.41 -7.75 -1.96
N ILE A 20 0.76 -6.46 -1.96
CA ILE A 20 1.31 -5.80 -0.76
C ILE A 20 0.32 -5.87 0.40
N LEU A 21 -0.96 -5.62 0.16
CA LEU A 21 -2.00 -5.71 1.19
C LEU A 21 -2.15 -7.14 1.71
N ALA A 22 -2.10 -8.15 0.84
CA ALA A 22 -2.14 -9.55 1.24
C ALA A 22 -0.95 -9.92 2.15
N ASP A 23 0.26 -9.49 1.80
CA ASP A 23 1.45 -9.70 2.65
C ASP A 23 1.26 -9.05 4.03
N LEU A 24 0.75 -7.80 4.08
CA LEU A 24 0.49 -7.11 5.35
C LEU A 24 -0.59 -7.78 6.20
N ILE A 25 -1.65 -8.33 5.58
CA ILE A 25 -2.69 -9.11 6.27
C ILE A 25 -2.08 -10.37 6.89
N ASP A 26 -1.22 -11.05 6.14
CA ASP A 26 -0.50 -12.26 6.57
C ASP A 26 0.65 -11.99 7.55
N GLN A 27 0.84 -10.74 8.01
CA GLN A 27 1.99 -10.30 8.81
C GLN A 27 3.36 -10.60 8.16
N LYS A 28 3.40 -10.72 6.83
CA LYS A 28 4.62 -10.83 6.05
C LYS A 28 5.15 -9.44 5.75
N LYS A 29 6.47 -9.29 5.77
CA LYS A 29 7.12 -8.03 5.37
C LYS A 29 7.12 -7.91 3.84
N PRO A 30 6.49 -6.88 3.25
CA PRO A 30 6.58 -6.63 1.81
C PRO A 30 8.02 -6.34 1.39
N ASN A 31 8.38 -6.68 0.15
CA ASN A 31 9.73 -6.45 -0.39
C ASN A 31 9.98 -4.99 -0.85
N ILE A 32 9.31 -4.01 -0.23
CA ILE A 32 9.47 -2.59 -0.47
C ILE A 32 9.30 -1.84 0.86
N ASP A 33 9.97 -0.70 1.01
CA ASP A 33 9.68 0.21 2.12
C ASP A 33 8.38 0.97 1.84
N LEU A 34 7.49 1.00 2.83
CA LEU A 34 6.18 1.66 2.76
C LEU A 34 6.12 2.95 3.58
N SER A 35 7.25 3.38 4.16
CA SER A 35 7.33 4.57 5.03
C SER A 35 6.70 5.83 4.41
N GLU A 36 6.92 6.04 3.11
CA GLU A 36 6.36 7.18 2.37
C GLU A 36 4.82 7.17 2.26
N PHE A 37 4.22 5.97 2.34
CA PHE A 37 2.79 5.73 2.21
C PHE A 37 2.08 5.52 3.56
N ASN A 38 2.76 5.79 4.68
CA ASN A 38 2.15 5.69 6.01
C ASN A 38 0.97 6.68 6.12
N PRO A 39 -0.26 6.22 6.42
CA PRO A 39 -1.43 7.10 6.50
C PRO A 39 -1.30 8.17 7.59
N ASN A 40 -0.46 7.95 8.59
CA ASN A 40 -0.22 8.89 9.68
C ASN A 40 0.91 9.89 9.39
N ARG A 41 1.52 9.88 8.19
CA ARG A 41 2.67 10.74 7.83
C ARG A 41 2.41 12.24 8.00
N TYR A 42 1.16 12.67 7.83
CA TYR A 42 0.76 14.09 7.88
C TYR A 42 -0.17 14.41 9.06
N MET A 43 -0.32 13.49 10.01
CA MET A 43 -1.06 13.78 11.23
C MET A 43 -0.24 14.77 12.07
N ARG A 44 -0.71 16.02 12.14
CA ARG A 44 -0.27 17.04 13.11
C ARG A 44 -1.15 16.96 14.35
#